data_AF-A0A1G8MXH4-F1
#
_entry.id   AF-A0A1G8MXH4-F1
#
_cell.length_a   1.000
_cell.length_b   1.000
_cell.length_c   1.000
_cell.angle_alpha   90.00
_cell.angle_beta   90.00
_cell.angle_gamma   90.00
#
_symmetry.space_group_name_H-M   'P 1'
#
loop_
_entity.id
_entity.type
_entity.pdbx_description
1 polymer ?
#
loop_
_entity_poly.entity_id
_entity_poly.type
_entity_poly.pdbx_seq_one_letter_code
_entity_poly.pdbx_strand_id
1 'polypeptide(L)'
;MSKRKQFDTAKVIAEVRRLQLERTRIETLRRAQAHQSEQVREHQVLAELDACLDGWRRALLAPTGLSPTLALNGAGAVASGRVAHLQAQQATRDAAARVDEKRTEMLGREHQAGVAEQRLKDARRRFQRSSEEREASRLEDMHVLYGDRL
;
A
#
# COMPACT_ATOMS: atom_id res chain seq x y z
N MET A 1 -13.43 34.88 4.29
CA MET A 1 -12.24 34.21 4.88
C MET A 1 -10.98 34.86 4.32
N SER A 2 -9.99 35.25 5.14
CA SER A 2 -8.80 35.96 4.64
C SER A 2 -7.87 35.04 3.84
N LYS A 3 -7.15 35.60 2.85
CA LYS A 3 -6.18 34.86 2.02
C LYS A 3 -5.08 34.16 2.86
N ARG A 4 -4.71 34.74 4.02
CA ARG A 4 -3.81 34.11 5.01
C ARG A 4 -4.40 32.83 5.57
N LYS A 5 -5.64 32.88 6.09
CA LYS A 5 -6.34 31.69 6.60
C LYS A 5 -6.48 30.61 5.51
N GLN A 6 -6.76 31.00 4.26
CA GLN A 6 -6.87 30.05 3.14
C GLN A 6 -5.54 29.33 2.85
N PHE A 7 -4.42 30.07 2.90
CA PHE A 7 -3.08 29.49 2.76
C PHE A 7 -2.76 28.53 3.93
N ASP A 8 -3.02 28.95 5.16
CA ASP A 8 -2.76 28.12 6.35
C ASP A 8 -3.60 26.83 6.31
N THR A 9 -4.88 26.91 5.96
CA THR A 9 -5.75 25.74 5.76
C THR A 9 -5.23 24.83 4.64
N ALA A 10 -4.83 25.39 3.50
CA ALA A 10 -4.27 24.59 2.40
C ALA A 10 -2.99 23.86 2.81
N LYS A 11 -2.14 24.49 3.64
CA LYS A 11 -0.92 23.88 4.18
C LYS A 11 -1.25 22.68 5.06
N VAL A 12 -2.20 22.82 5.98
CA VAL A 12 -2.65 21.72 6.84
C VAL A 12 -3.24 20.58 6.02
N ILE A 13 -4.08 20.88 5.03
CA ILE A 13 -4.68 19.85 4.15
C ILE A 13 -3.60 19.08 3.39
N ALA A 14 -2.63 19.78 2.78
CA ALA A 14 -1.54 19.14 2.05
C ALA A 14 -0.73 18.20 2.96
N GLU A 15 -0.42 18.64 4.18
CA GLU A 15 0.32 17.84 5.14
C GLU A 15 -0.46 16.60 5.59
N VAL A 16 -1.75 16.74 5.87
CA VAL A 16 -2.61 15.59 6.21
C VAL A 16 -2.67 14.58 5.06
N ARG A 17 -2.78 15.04 3.80
CA ARG A 17 -2.79 14.14 2.64
C ARG A 17 -1.45 13.45 2.42
N ARG A 18 -0.33 14.15 2.67
CA ARG A 18 1.02 13.56 2.65
C ARG A 18 1.15 12.43 3.67
N LEU A 19 0.75 12.68 4.93
CA LEU A 19 0.81 11.67 5.99
C LEU A 19 -0.11 10.46 5.71
N GLN A 20 -1.29 10.71 5.15
CA GLN A 20 -2.19 9.63 4.71
C GLN A 20 -1.57 8.77 3.62
N LEU A 21 -0.91 9.39 2.63
CA LEU A 21 -0.20 8.67 1.59
C LEU A 21 0.96 7.83 2.17
N GLU A 22 1.77 8.41 3.05
CA GLU A 22 2.88 7.71 3.71
C GLU A 22 2.39 6.49 4.50
N ARG A 23 1.30 6.65 5.27
CA ARG A 23 0.65 5.53 5.96
C ARG A 23 0.21 4.44 4.98
N THR A 24 -0.47 4.80 3.88
CA THR A 24 -0.94 3.83 2.89
C THR A 24 0.23 3.11 2.19
N ARG A 25 1.35 3.79 1.94
CA ARG A 25 2.58 3.17 1.40
C ARG A 25 3.14 2.12 2.35
N ILE A 26 3.26 2.43 3.64
CA ILE A 26 3.73 1.48 4.66
C ILE A 26 2.79 0.27 4.74
N GLU A 27 1.47 0.50 4.74
CA GLU A 27 0.49 -0.60 4.77
C GLU A 27 0.56 -1.46 3.50
N THR A 28 0.79 -0.88 2.32
CA THR A 28 1.00 -1.61 1.06
C THR A 28 2.24 -2.51 1.13
N LEU A 29 3.34 -1.98 1.65
CA LEU A 29 4.58 -2.76 1.86
C LEU A 29 4.35 -3.94 2.82
N ARG A 30 3.64 -3.72 3.93
CA ARG A 30 3.29 -4.79 4.87
C ARG A 30 2.45 -5.89 4.21
N ARG A 31 1.48 -5.51 3.35
CA ARG A 31 0.67 -6.50 2.61
C ARG A 31 1.51 -7.26 1.58
N ALA A 32 2.44 -6.59 0.89
CA ALA A 32 3.34 -7.25 -0.04
C ALA A 32 4.26 -8.27 0.66
N GLN A 33 4.77 -7.93 1.85
CA GLN A 33 5.55 -8.85 2.68
C GLN A 33 4.72 -10.06 3.14
N ALA A 34 3.46 -9.84 3.55
CA ALA A 34 2.56 -10.92 3.91
C ALA A 34 2.28 -11.86 2.72
N HIS A 35 2.04 -11.31 1.52
CA HIS A 35 1.91 -12.11 0.30
C HIS A 35 3.16 -12.94 0.01
N GLN A 36 4.36 -12.36 0.15
CA GLN A 36 5.60 -13.10 -0.01
C GLN A 36 5.73 -14.25 1.01
N SER A 37 5.31 -14.04 2.25
CA SER A 37 5.29 -15.09 3.27
C SER A 37 4.33 -16.24 2.93
N GLU A 38 3.13 -15.94 2.40
CA GLU A 38 2.20 -16.97 1.93
C GLU A 38 2.73 -17.71 0.71
N GLN A 39 3.42 -17.02 -0.21
CA GLN A 39 4.10 -17.68 -1.34
C GLN A 39 5.16 -18.66 -0.83
N VAL A 40 6.01 -18.28 0.12
CA VAL A 40 7.02 -19.19 0.69
C VAL A 40 6.35 -20.41 1.33
N ARG A 41 5.25 -20.19 2.07
CA ARG A 41 4.47 -21.28 2.67
C ARG A 41 3.86 -22.22 1.62
N GLU A 42 3.27 -21.69 0.55
CA GLU A 42 2.72 -22.50 -0.54
C GLU A 42 3.81 -23.39 -1.17
N HIS A 43 5.00 -22.83 -1.43
CA HIS A 43 6.13 -23.60 -1.97
C HIS A 43 6.61 -24.69 -1.00
N GLN A 44 6.65 -24.41 0.31
CA GLN A 44 7.00 -25.41 1.32
C GLN A 44 6.01 -26.56 1.35
N VAL A 45 4.71 -26.26 1.39
CA VAL A 45 3.65 -27.29 1.42
C VAL A 45 3.63 -28.10 0.12
N LEU A 46 3.91 -27.48 -1.03
CA LEU A 46 4.06 -28.19 -2.30
C LEU A 46 5.26 -29.16 -2.26
N ALA A 47 6.41 -28.69 -1.77
CA ALA A 47 7.59 -29.54 -1.63
C ALA A 47 7.37 -30.72 -0.67
N GLU A 48 6.64 -30.51 0.43
CA GLU A 48 6.24 -31.58 1.35
C GLU A 48 5.31 -32.59 0.66
N LEU A 49 4.32 -32.12 -0.09
CA LEU A 49 3.42 -32.99 -0.86
C LEU A 49 4.18 -33.83 -1.89
N ASP A 50 5.10 -33.21 -2.64
CA ASP A 50 5.93 -33.91 -3.63
C ASP A 50 6.82 -34.97 -2.96
N ALA A 51 7.45 -34.63 -1.83
CA ALA A 51 8.23 -35.57 -1.05
C ALA A 51 7.38 -36.75 -0.52
N CYS A 52 6.16 -36.48 -0.06
CA CYS A 52 5.21 -37.52 0.33
C CYS A 52 4.83 -38.41 -0.85
N LEU A 53 4.53 -37.84 -2.02
CA LEU A 53 4.17 -38.58 -3.23
C LEU A 53 5.32 -39.48 -3.73
N ASP A 54 6.55 -38.97 -3.69
CA ASP A 54 7.73 -39.74 -4.10
C ASP A 54 8.05 -40.85 -3.12
N GLY A 55 8.02 -40.58 -1.81
CA GLY A 55 8.19 -41.59 -0.77
C GLY A 55 7.12 -42.68 -0.90
N TRP A 56 5.88 -42.28 -1.15
CA TRP A 56 4.75 -43.18 -1.36
C TRP A 56 4.93 -44.07 -2.59
N ARG A 57 5.31 -43.49 -3.73
CA ARG A 57 5.59 -44.23 -4.96
C ARG A 57 6.72 -45.25 -4.76
N ARG A 58 7.81 -44.86 -4.09
CA ARG A 58 8.93 -45.76 -3.80
C ARG A 58 8.50 -46.93 -2.91
N ALA A 59 7.68 -46.67 -1.89
CA ALA A 59 7.20 -47.71 -0.99
C ALA A 59 6.26 -48.72 -1.70
N LEU A 60 5.39 -48.24 -2.60
CA LEU A 60 4.52 -49.11 -3.40
C LEU A 60 5.29 -49.99 -4.39
N LEU A 61 6.42 -49.51 -4.92
CA LEU A 61 7.27 -50.24 -5.86
C LEU A 61 8.33 -51.12 -5.18
N ALA A 62 8.39 -51.14 -3.84
CA ALA A 62 9.37 -51.95 -3.12
C ALA A 62 9.09 -53.45 -3.30
N PRO A 63 10.11 -54.33 -3.30
CA PRO A 63 9.95 -55.76 -3.59
C PRO A 63 9.00 -56.50 -2.64
N THR A 64 8.91 -56.06 -1.38
CA THR A 64 8.01 -56.62 -0.37
C THR A 64 6.60 -56.01 -0.40
N GLY A 65 6.41 -54.94 -1.19
CA GLY A 65 5.19 -54.14 -1.21
C GLY A 65 4.88 -53.44 0.11
N LEU A 66 3.76 -52.71 0.13
CA LEU A 66 3.15 -52.20 1.35
C LEU A 66 2.02 -53.12 1.79
N SER A 67 1.82 -53.24 3.11
CA SER A 67 0.59 -53.84 3.62
C SER A 67 -0.61 -52.96 3.23
N PRO A 68 -1.83 -53.53 3.06
CA PRO A 68 -3.01 -52.75 2.69
C PRO A 68 -3.30 -51.57 3.63
N THR A 69 -3.08 -51.76 4.94
CA THR A 69 -3.26 -50.69 5.94
C THR A 69 -2.26 -49.55 5.73
N LEU A 70 -0.99 -49.88 5.48
CA LEU A 70 0.02 -48.86 5.18
C LEU A 70 -0.29 -48.15 3.86
N ALA A 71 -0.77 -48.88 2.85
CA ALA A 71 -1.24 -48.38 1.56
C ALA A 71 -2.50 -47.47 1.67
N LEU A 72 -3.38 -47.70 2.64
CA LEU A 72 -4.49 -46.77 2.91
C LEU A 72 -4.00 -45.50 3.63
N ASN A 73 -3.11 -45.66 4.62
CA ASN A 73 -2.64 -44.55 5.44
C ASN A 73 -1.91 -43.47 4.63
N GLY A 74 -0.95 -43.84 3.77
CA GLY A 74 -0.27 -42.81 2.99
C GLY A 74 -1.09 -42.28 1.81
N ALA A 75 -2.09 -42.99 1.30
CA ALA A 75 -3.09 -42.38 0.42
C ALA A 75 -3.87 -41.26 1.16
N GLY A 76 -4.23 -41.49 2.42
CA GLY A 76 -4.81 -40.47 3.30
C GLY A 76 -3.86 -39.31 3.59
N ALA A 77 -2.57 -39.58 3.80
CA ALA A 77 -1.55 -38.55 4.01
C ALA A 77 -1.37 -37.66 2.77
N VAL A 78 -1.28 -38.25 1.58
CA VAL A 78 -1.22 -37.53 0.29
C VAL A 78 -2.48 -36.69 0.07
N ALA A 79 -3.67 -37.25 0.36
CA ALA A 79 -4.91 -36.51 0.27
C ALA A 79 -4.92 -35.29 1.20
N SER A 80 -4.45 -35.47 2.44
CA SER A 80 -4.33 -34.39 3.43
C SER A 80 -3.33 -33.32 2.99
N GLY A 81 -2.15 -33.73 2.49
CA GLY A 81 -1.15 -32.81 1.93
C GLY A 81 -1.68 -32.02 0.74
N ARG A 82 -2.47 -32.65 -0.15
CA ARG A 82 -3.13 -31.97 -1.27
C ARG A 82 -4.14 -30.92 -0.79
N VAL A 83 -4.93 -31.23 0.23
CA VAL A 83 -5.86 -30.26 0.83
C VAL A 83 -5.09 -29.08 1.44
N ALA A 84 -4.01 -29.34 2.17
CA ALA A 84 -3.16 -28.28 2.73
C ALA A 84 -2.55 -27.39 1.64
N HIS A 85 -2.07 -27.98 0.54
CA HIS A 85 -1.55 -27.23 -0.61
C HIS A 85 -2.63 -26.34 -1.24
N LEU A 86 -3.84 -26.87 -1.47
CA LEU A 86 -4.94 -26.08 -2.01
C LEU A 86 -5.33 -24.90 -1.11
N GLN A 87 -5.32 -25.11 0.21
CA GLN A 87 -5.55 -24.05 1.19
C GLN A 87 -4.44 -22.99 1.16
N ALA A 88 -3.17 -23.40 1.09
CA ALA A 88 -2.04 -22.48 0.98
C ALA A 88 -2.10 -21.66 -0.32
N GLN A 89 -2.40 -22.30 -1.45
CA GLN A 89 -2.61 -21.64 -2.73
C GLN A 89 -3.75 -20.60 -2.68
N GLN A 90 -4.87 -20.95 -2.03
CA GLN A 90 -5.96 -20.00 -1.86
C GLN A 90 -5.53 -18.80 -0.99
N ALA A 91 -4.80 -19.05 0.10
CA ALA A 91 -4.26 -17.98 0.96
C ALA A 91 -3.31 -17.04 0.19
N THR A 92 -2.46 -17.58 -0.68
CA THR A 92 -1.60 -16.78 -1.58
C THR A 92 -2.43 -15.91 -2.51
N ARG A 93 -3.47 -16.47 -3.16
CA ARG A 93 -4.36 -15.70 -4.05
C ARG A 93 -5.09 -14.59 -3.31
N ASP A 94 -5.62 -14.88 -2.13
CA ASP A 94 -6.29 -13.89 -1.29
C ASP A 94 -5.32 -12.79 -0.84
N ALA A 95 -4.07 -13.15 -0.51
CA ALA A 95 -3.03 -12.19 -0.16
C ALA A 95 -2.64 -11.30 -1.36
N ALA A 96 -2.54 -11.86 -2.57
CA ALA A 96 -2.30 -11.10 -3.79
C ALA A 96 -3.44 -10.09 -4.07
N ALA A 97 -4.70 -10.53 -3.97
CA ALA A 97 -5.86 -9.66 -4.15
C ALA A 97 -5.86 -8.48 -3.16
N ARG A 98 -5.50 -8.73 -1.89
CA ARG A 98 -5.35 -7.67 -0.87
C ARG A 98 -4.22 -6.69 -1.18
N VAL A 99 -3.13 -7.14 -1.83
CA VAL A 99 -2.06 -6.25 -2.29
C VAL A 99 -2.56 -5.33 -3.39
N ASP A 100 -3.30 -5.85 -4.37
CA ASP A 100 -3.81 -5.08 -5.49
C ASP A 100 -4.90 -4.07 -5.09
N GLU A 101 -5.79 -4.47 -4.17
CA GLU A 101 -6.72 -3.54 -3.53
C GLU A 101 -5.97 -2.38 -2.88
N LYS A 102 -4.91 -2.69 -2.10
CA LYS A 102 -4.16 -1.66 -1.38
C LYS A 102 -3.34 -0.76 -2.32
N ARG A 103 -2.80 -1.31 -3.41
CA ARG A 103 -2.15 -0.53 -4.47
C ARG A 103 -3.11 0.45 -5.13
N THR A 104 -4.34 0.00 -5.38
CA THR A 104 -5.40 0.87 -5.94
C THR A 104 -5.73 2.00 -4.98
N GLU A 105 -5.88 1.71 -3.68
CA GLU A 105 -6.07 2.74 -2.66
C GLU A 105 -4.89 3.73 -2.64
N MET A 106 -3.66 3.22 -2.69
CA MET A 106 -2.44 4.04 -2.71
C MET A 106 -2.42 5.02 -3.87
N LEU A 107 -2.75 4.58 -5.10
CA LEU A 107 -2.85 5.46 -6.26
C LEU A 107 -3.88 6.58 -6.06
N GLY A 108 -5.03 6.24 -5.45
CA GLY A 108 -6.03 7.24 -5.06
C GLY A 108 -5.50 8.27 -4.07
N ARG A 109 -4.71 7.84 -3.07
CA ARG A 109 -4.05 8.74 -2.11
C ARG A 109 -2.96 9.59 -2.74
N GLU A 110 -2.19 9.04 -3.67
CA GLU A 110 -1.16 9.79 -4.44
C GLU A 110 -1.81 10.92 -5.24
N HIS A 111 -2.91 10.63 -5.94
CA HIS A 111 -3.66 11.65 -6.64
C HIS A 111 -4.18 12.74 -5.70
N GLN A 112 -4.79 12.37 -4.56
CA GLN A 112 -5.28 13.33 -3.56
C GLN A 112 -4.17 14.21 -2.97
N ALA A 113 -3.01 13.63 -2.69
CA ALA A 113 -1.85 14.36 -2.19
C ALA A 113 -1.33 15.35 -3.26
N GLY A 114 -1.21 14.93 -4.51
CA GLY A 114 -0.81 15.80 -5.63
C GLY A 114 -1.77 16.98 -5.83
N VAL A 115 -3.08 16.73 -5.79
CA VAL A 115 -4.10 17.79 -5.87
C VAL A 115 -3.99 18.77 -4.69
N ALA A 116 -3.78 18.27 -3.47
CA ALA A 116 -3.64 19.11 -2.29
C ALA A 116 -2.36 19.98 -2.35
N GLU A 117 -1.25 19.42 -2.85
CA GLU A 117 -0.01 20.17 -3.06
C GLU A 117 -0.16 21.27 -4.11
N GLN A 118 -0.86 20.98 -5.22
CA GLN A 118 -1.16 21.98 -6.24
C GLN A 118 -2.01 23.11 -5.68
N ARG A 119 -3.05 22.79 -4.89
CA ARG A 119 -3.89 23.80 -4.23
C ARG A 119 -3.10 24.66 -3.23
N LEU A 120 -2.14 24.08 -2.53
CA LEU A 120 -1.23 24.82 -1.65
C LEU A 120 -0.35 25.79 -2.45
N LYS A 121 0.23 25.34 -3.57
CA LYS A 121 1.01 26.21 -4.48
C LYS A 121 0.18 27.40 -4.96
N ASP A 122 -1.07 27.17 -5.35
CA ASP A 122 -1.97 28.25 -5.81
C ASP A 122 -2.40 29.19 -4.68
N ALA A 123 -2.67 28.65 -3.48
CA ALA A 123 -2.96 29.47 -2.30
C ALA A 123 -1.76 30.34 -1.90
N ARG A 124 -0.54 29.80 -1.97
CA ARG A 124 0.71 30.54 -1.71
C ARG A 124 0.85 31.72 -2.66
N ARG A 125 0.70 31.49 -3.97
CA ARG A 125 0.78 32.54 -4.99
C ARG A 125 -0.24 33.66 -4.75
N ARG A 126 -1.49 33.30 -4.45
CA ARG A 126 -2.55 34.29 -4.16
C ARG A 126 -2.28 35.08 -2.86
N PHE A 127 -1.71 34.42 -1.86
CA PHE A 127 -1.33 35.07 -0.62
C PHE A 127 -0.17 36.06 -0.83
N GLN A 128 0.87 35.66 -1.57
CA GLN A 128 2.01 36.52 -1.92
C GLN A 128 1.57 37.77 -2.68
N ARG A 129 0.83 37.59 -3.79
CA ARG A 129 0.27 38.72 -4.56
C ARG A 129 -0.53 39.68 -3.70
N SER A 130 -1.36 39.15 -2.79
CA SER A 130 -2.14 40.01 -1.90
C SER A 130 -1.33 40.74 -0.84
N SER A 131 -0.16 40.19 -0.47
CA SER A 131 0.77 40.85 0.44
C SER A 131 1.46 41.99 -0.29
N GLU A 132 1.96 41.72 -1.49
CA GLU A 132 2.60 42.70 -2.39
C GLU A 132 1.64 43.85 -2.72
N GLU A 133 0.39 43.56 -3.10
CA GLU A 133 -0.66 44.56 -3.35
C GLU A 133 -0.90 45.47 -2.14
N ARG A 134 -0.94 44.89 -0.93
CA ARG A 134 -1.14 45.65 0.31
C ARG A 134 0.07 46.51 0.67
N GLU A 135 1.27 46.01 0.41
CA GLU A 135 2.50 46.76 0.62
C GLU A 135 2.62 47.92 -0.37
N ALA A 136 2.32 47.70 -1.65
CA ALA A 136 2.26 48.74 -2.67
C ALA A 136 1.23 49.82 -2.32
N SER A 137 -0.01 49.42 -1.97
CA SER A 137 -1.07 50.37 -1.56
C SER A 137 -0.62 51.20 -0.36
N ARG A 138 0.06 50.59 0.62
CA ARG A 138 0.56 51.30 1.80
C ARG A 138 1.66 52.31 1.45
N LEU A 139 2.54 51.99 0.49
CA LEU A 139 3.57 52.92 0.02
C LEU A 139 2.96 54.08 -0.76
N GLU A 140 1.95 53.81 -1.61
CA GLU A 140 1.18 54.85 -2.31
C GLU A 140 0.45 55.77 -1.32
N ASP A 141 -0.25 55.22 -0.34
CA ASP A 141 -0.92 55.99 0.72
C ASP A 141 0.08 56.89 1.48
N MET A 142 1.26 56.35 1.82
CA MET A 142 2.33 57.13 2.45
C MET A 142 2.84 58.26 1.54
N HIS A 143 3.00 58.00 0.25
CA HIS A 143 3.43 59.01 -0.71
C HIS A 143 2.38 60.11 -0.87
N VAL A 144 1.09 59.78 -0.89
CA VAL A 144 0.01 60.79 -0.96
C VAL A 144 -0.07 61.63 0.32
N LEU A 145 0.15 61.03 1.49
CA LEU A 145 0.04 61.74 2.78
C LEU A 145 1.26 62.61 3.13
N TYR A 146 2.45 62.25 2.63
CA TYR A 146 3.72 62.88 3.01
C TYR A 146 4.52 63.44 1.84
N GLY A 147 4.14 63.16 0.59
CA GLY A 147 4.84 63.60 -0.62
C GLY A 147 4.66 65.08 -0.95
N ASP A 148 3.60 65.73 -0.49
CA ASP A 148 3.37 67.18 -0.65
C ASP A 148 4.13 68.05 0.38
N ARG A 149 5.00 67.45 1.21
CA ARG A 149 5.82 68.16 2.22
C ARG A 149 7.33 68.21 1.90
N LEU A 150 7.71 67.92 0.67
CA LEU A 150 9.04 68.21 0.11
C LEU A 150 8.90 69.24 -1.01
#